data_AF-A0A4Y7U3N0-F1
#
_entry.id   AF-A0A4Y7U3N0-F1
#
_cell.length_a   1.000
_cell.length_b   1.000
_cell.length_c   1.000
_cell.angle_alpha   90.00
_cell.angle_beta   90.00
_cell.angle_gamma   90.00
#
_symmetry.space_group_name_H-M   'P 1'
#
loop_
_entity.id
_entity.type
_entity.pdbx_description
1 polymer ?
#
loop_
_entity_poly.entity_id
_entity_poly.type
_entity_poly.pdbx_seq_one_letter_code
_entity_poly.pdbx_strand_id
1 'polypeptide(L)'
;MSKINLLKTTGLIGGIVAGSWIVTKATSNVKPRTIKPFFTQPAPYVFAHRGGMALRPEHTRLAFDHALKYEVTGFEVDVRLTK
;
A
#
# COMPACT_ATOMS: atom_id res chain seq x y z
N MET A 1 -3.24 47.96 7.57
CA MET A 1 -2.21 47.05 8.11
C MET A 1 -0.93 47.26 7.29
N SER A 2 0.20 47.64 7.89
CA SER A 2 1.38 48.03 7.09
C SER A 2 1.96 46.80 6.35
N LYS A 3 2.42 47.01 5.12
CA LYS A 3 3.06 45.95 4.29
C LYS A 3 4.24 45.28 5.02
N ILE A 4 4.88 46.01 5.92
CA ILE A 4 5.99 45.55 6.78
C ILE A 4 5.52 44.52 7.82
N ASN A 5 4.34 44.70 8.40
CA ASN A 5 3.79 43.72 9.35
C ASN A 5 3.39 42.43 8.61
N LEU A 6 2.80 42.55 7.41
CA LEU A 6 2.41 41.40 6.60
C LEU A 6 3.61 40.54 6.17
N LEU A 7 4.73 41.17 5.78
CA LEU A 7 5.96 40.49 5.38
C LEU A 7 6.63 39.75 6.56
N LYS A 8 6.60 40.33 7.77
CA LYS A 8 7.10 39.68 8.98
C LYS A 8 6.25 38.47 9.38
N THR A 9 4.92 38.59 9.30
CA THR A 9 4.01 37.48 9.62
C THR A 9 4.18 36.31 8.65
N THR A 10 4.33 36.59 7.35
CA THR A 10 4.57 35.53 6.35
C THR A 10 5.93 34.86 6.50
N GLY A 11 6.99 35.62 6.81
CA GLY A 11 8.31 35.05 7.11
C GLY A 11 8.29 34.14 8.35
N LEU A 12 7.57 34.54 9.40
CA LEU A 12 7.42 33.73 10.62
C LEU A 12 6.67 32.42 10.35
N ILE A 13 5.54 32.48 9.64
CA ILE A 13 4.75 31.29 9.28
C ILE A 13 5.59 30.34 8.40
N GLY A 14 6.28 30.88 7.39
CA GLY A 14 7.16 30.09 6.52
C GLY A 14 8.27 29.38 7.31
N GLY A 15 8.90 30.09 8.26
CA GLY A 15 9.92 29.52 9.15
C GLY A 15 9.39 28.39 10.04
N ILE A 16 8.18 28.55 10.62
CA ILE A 16 7.55 27.52 11.45
C ILE A 16 7.21 26.28 10.63
N VAL A 17 6.65 26.44 9.42
CA VAL A 17 6.29 25.31 8.55
C VAL A 17 7.54 24.55 8.10
N ALA A 18 8.55 25.27 7.63
CA ALA A 18 9.81 24.65 7.19
C ALA A 18 10.52 23.95 8.35
N GLY A 19 10.60 24.59 9.52
CA GLY A 19 11.17 24.01 10.73
C GLY A 19 10.42 22.75 11.18
N SER A 20 9.09 22.77 11.16
CA SER A 20 8.25 21.61 11.49
C SER A 20 8.50 20.45 10.53
N TRP A 21 8.57 20.70 9.22
CA TRP A 21 8.84 19.64 8.23
C TRP A 21 10.23 19.01 8.43
N ILE A 22 11.25 19.82 8.70
CA ILE A 22 12.62 19.33 8.98
C ILE A 22 12.61 18.46 10.24
N VAL A 23 12.00 18.94 11.33
CA VAL A 23 11.91 18.20 12.59
C VAL A 23 11.16 16.88 12.39
N THR A 24 10.01 16.88 11.70
CA THR A 24 9.27 15.66 11.40
C THR A 24 10.11 14.66 10.61
N LYS A 25 10.84 15.11 9.58
CA LYS A 25 11.70 14.23 8.79
C LYS A 25 12.87 13.67 9.61
N ALA A 26 13.52 14.52 10.40
CA ALA A 26 14.66 14.14 11.25
C ALA A 26 14.26 13.19 12.39
N THR A 27 13.05 13.34 12.92
CA THR A 27 12.52 12.49 14.02
C THR A 27 11.77 11.27 13.51
N SER A 28 11.47 11.18 12.22
CA SER A 28 10.79 10.03 11.64
C SER A 28 11.65 8.77 11.81
N ASN A 29 11.10 7.75 12.46
CA ASN A 29 11.76 6.46 12.66
C ASN A 29 10.99 5.40 11.89
N VAL A 30 11.13 5.44 10.56
CA VAL A 30 10.53 4.42 9.69
C VAL A 30 11.32 3.13 9.87
N LYS A 31 10.78 2.21 10.67
CA LYS A 31 11.37 0.87 10.82
C LYS A 31 11.00 0.03 9.60
N PRO A 32 11.98 -0.38 8.75
CA PRO A 32 11.68 -1.30 7.67
C PRO A 32 11.14 -2.60 8.27
N ARG A 33 10.01 -3.07 7.76
CA ARG A 33 9.41 -4.33 8.20
C ARG A 33 10.19 -5.48 7.58
N THR A 34 10.43 -6.52 8.37
CA THR A 34 10.98 -7.79 7.85
C THR A 34 10.02 -8.37 6.81
N ILE A 35 10.53 -8.55 5.60
CA ILE A 35 9.79 -9.17 4.50
C ILE A 35 9.48 -10.61 4.89
N LYS A 36 8.22 -11.05 4.70
CA LYS A 36 7.82 -12.43 4.99
C LYS A 36 8.50 -13.39 4.00
N PRO A 37 8.83 -14.63 4.38
CA PRO A 37 9.50 -15.60 3.49
C PRO A 37 8.79 -15.83 2.15
N PHE A 38 7.47 -15.69 2.10
CA PHE A 38 6.71 -15.80 0.86
C PHE A 38 7.08 -14.71 -0.17
N PHE A 39 7.40 -13.50 0.30
CA PHE A 39 7.68 -12.33 -0.55
C PHE A 39 9.18 -12.12 -0.83
N THR A 40 10.00 -13.17 -0.69
CA THR A 40 11.43 -13.10 -1.03
C THR A 40 11.73 -13.53 -2.47
N GLN A 41 10.73 -14.03 -3.19
CA GLN A 41 10.87 -14.45 -4.60
C GLN A 41 10.94 -13.23 -5.54
N PRO A 42 11.50 -13.39 -6.75
CA PRO A 42 11.50 -12.33 -7.75
C PRO A 42 10.07 -11.92 -8.14
N ALA A 43 9.83 -10.60 -8.22
CA ALA A 43 8.58 -10.05 -8.76
C ALA A 43 8.53 -10.19 -10.29
N PRO A 44 7.33 -10.20 -10.93
CA PRO A 44 6.01 -9.96 -10.33
C PRO A 44 5.38 -11.18 -9.67
N TYR A 45 4.60 -10.93 -8.61
CA TYR A 45 3.70 -11.92 -8.02
C TYR A 45 2.37 -11.90 -8.77
N VAL A 46 1.96 -13.03 -9.32
CA VAL A 46 0.72 -13.15 -10.09
C VAL A 46 -0.32 -13.85 -9.23
N PHE A 47 -1.37 -13.13 -8.84
CA PHE A 47 -2.47 -13.69 -8.06
C PHE A 47 -3.73 -13.82 -8.92
N ALA A 48 -4.29 -15.01 -8.98
CA ALA A 48 -5.55 -15.26 -9.70
C ALA A 48 -6.72 -14.61 -8.96
N HIS A 49 -7.21 -13.48 -9.49
CA HIS A 49 -8.33 -12.73 -8.91
C HIS A 49 -9.58 -13.61 -8.79
N ARG A 50 -10.06 -13.82 -7.56
CA ARG A 50 -11.15 -14.72 -7.18
C ARG A 50 -11.06 -16.14 -7.75
N GLY A 51 -9.83 -16.66 -7.85
CA GLY A 51 -9.56 -17.95 -8.48
C GLY A 51 -9.52 -17.92 -10.02
N GLY A 52 -9.45 -16.74 -10.65
CA GLY A 52 -9.45 -16.60 -12.12
C GLY A 52 -10.87 -16.44 -12.68
N MET A 53 -11.65 -15.53 -12.09
CA MET A 53 -13.08 -15.33 -12.39
C MET A 53 -13.42 -15.06 -13.86
N ALA A 54 -12.45 -14.63 -14.66
CA ALA A 54 -12.65 -14.43 -16.09
C ALA A 54 -12.87 -15.76 -16.85
N LEU A 55 -12.37 -16.88 -16.30
CA LEU A 55 -12.34 -18.17 -16.99
C LEU A 55 -13.28 -19.21 -16.38
N ARG A 56 -13.69 -19.06 -15.11
CA ARG A 56 -14.58 -19.97 -14.35
C ARG A 56 -15.35 -19.19 -13.27
N PRO A 57 -16.45 -19.74 -12.72
CA PRO A 57 -17.22 -19.09 -11.65
C PRO A 57 -16.35 -18.74 -10.43
N GLU A 58 -16.36 -17.48 -10.02
CA GLU A 58 -15.54 -16.94 -8.93
C GLU A 58 -15.69 -17.70 -7.60
N HIS A 59 -14.63 -17.73 -6.79
CA HIS A 59 -14.61 -18.32 -5.45
C HIS A 59 -15.09 -19.79 -5.37
N THR A 60 -14.95 -20.55 -6.47
CA THR A 60 -15.25 -21.98 -6.50
C THR A 60 -13.98 -22.81 -6.63
N ARG A 61 -14.01 -24.06 -6.12
CA ARG A 61 -12.93 -25.02 -6.35
C ARG A 61 -12.57 -25.15 -7.83
N LEU A 62 -13.57 -25.08 -8.71
CA LEU A 62 -13.39 -25.19 -10.15
C LEU A 62 -12.58 -24.02 -10.74
N ALA A 63 -12.72 -22.80 -10.21
CA ALA A 63 -11.88 -21.67 -10.57
C ALA A 63 -10.45 -21.84 -10.03
N PHE A 64 -10.30 -22.16 -8.74
CA PHE A 64 -8.97 -22.38 -8.14
C PHE A 64 -8.18 -23.49 -8.83
N ASP A 65 -8.81 -24.65 -9.08
CA ASP A 65 -8.20 -25.79 -9.79
C ASP A 65 -7.80 -25.40 -11.23
N HIS A 66 -8.56 -24.50 -11.86
CA HIS A 66 -8.21 -23.98 -13.18
C HIS A 66 -7.03 -23.01 -13.13
N ALA A 67 -7.01 -22.10 -12.14
CA ALA A 67 -5.93 -21.15 -11.96
C ALA A 67 -4.59 -21.83 -11.69
N LEU A 68 -4.57 -22.95 -10.94
CA LEU A 68 -3.35 -23.74 -10.68
C LEU A 68 -2.68 -24.31 -11.93
N LYS A 69 -3.41 -24.38 -13.06
CA LYS A 69 -2.83 -24.79 -14.35
C LYS A 69 -1.99 -23.70 -15.01
N TYR A 70 -2.13 -22.47 -14.52
CA TYR A 70 -1.29 -21.34 -14.88
C TYR A 70 -0.30 -21.14 -13.73
N GLU A 71 0.93 -20.74 -14.03
CA GLU A 71 2.02 -20.56 -13.04
C GLU A 71 1.80 -19.32 -12.16
N VAL A 72 0.61 -19.19 -11.60
CA VAL A 72 0.24 -18.13 -10.66
C VAL A 72 0.95 -18.37 -9.32
N THR A 73 1.37 -17.29 -8.69
CA THR A 73 2.00 -17.34 -7.36
C THR A 73 0.98 -17.63 -6.25
N GLY A 74 -0.30 -17.39 -6.51
CA GLY A 74 -1.39 -17.71 -5.60
C GLY A 74 -2.74 -17.28 -6.15
N PHE A 75 -3.73 -17.22 -5.25
CA PHE A 75 -5.10 -16.81 -5.55
C PHE A 75 -5.57 -15.76 -4.54
N GLU A 76 -6.54 -14.96 -4.96
CA GLU A 76 -7.22 -13.99 -4.10
C GLU A 76 -8.56 -14.58 -3.61
N VAL A 77 -8.93 -14.29 -2.36
CA VAL A 77 -10.14 -14.81 -1.70
C VAL A 77 -10.80 -13.71 -0.89
N ASP A 78 -12.09 -13.50 -1.13
CA ASP A 78 -12.97 -12.67 -0.32
C ASP A 78 -13.64 -13.55 0.76
N VAL A 79 -13.28 -13.37 2.03
CA VAL A 79 -13.85 -14.17 3.14
C VAL A 79 -15.12 -13.52 3.69
N ARG A 80 -16.18 -14.31 3.86
CA ARG A 80 -17.44 -13.91 4.52
C ARG A 80 -17.78 -14.85 5.69
N LEU A 81 -18.67 -14.40 6.56
CA LEU A 81 -19.12 -15.16 7.73
C LEU A 81 -20.57 -15.65 7.54
N THR A 82 -20.87 -16.85 8.02
CA THR A 82 -22.24 -17.37 8.11
C THR A 82 -22.98 -16.76 9.31
N LYS A 83 -24.31 -16.92 9.36
CA LYS A 83 -25.10 -16.57 10.54
C LYS A 83 -24.75 -17.47 11.74
#